data_AF-A0A8B3CG33-F1
#
_entry.id   AF-A0A8B3CG33-F1
#
_cell.length_a   1.000
_cell.length_b   1.000
_cell.length_c   1.000
_cell.angle_alpha   90.00
_cell.angle_beta   90.00
_cell.angle_gamma   90.00
#
_symmetry.space_group_name_H-M   'P 1'
#
loop_
_entity.id
_entity.type
_entity.pdbx_description
1 polymer ?
#
loop_
_entity_poly.entity_id
_entity_poly.type
_entity_poly.pdbx_seq_one_letter_code
_entity_poly.pdbx_strand_id
1 'polypeptide(L)'
;MFIHWGIYSMLGDGEWAMTNKNIDCREYAKLAGGFYPSKFDAKAWVQAAKDAGMKYICITSRHHDGFSMFGTRYSDYNIVEATPYGRDVVRELAKECRKQGIRLHFYYSLLDWTREDYYPLGTTGQGTGRTAHGDWNDYLGFMNNQLTELLTGYGPVGAVWFDGWWDKADADWQLDKIYATIHRLQPGCLVGNNHHREPFPGEDFQAFEQDLPGQNTAGHSAGQTISALPLETCATMNGTWGYSITDRNYKSVAALIHLLVNAAGRNANLLLNVGPQPDGEIPQASLERLREVGRWMKTYGETVYGTRAGEIAPGAWGVSTRKGDRLFVHVLRRDGDTLSLPLTGGVVRSAVRFADRAEVPFSVATDSVSLDLSGIPADEIDSVIELSVRR
;
A
#
# COMPACT_ATOMS: atom_id res chain seq x y z
N MET A 1 -2.10 -4.23 -3.51
CA MET A 1 -2.89 -4.59 -2.32
C MET A 1 -1.96 -4.63 -1.13
N PHE A 2 -2.27 -3.90 -0.08
CA PHE A 2 -1.63 -4.09 1.22
C PHE A 2 -2.47 -5.08 2.03
N ILE A 3 -1.83 -5.97 2.79
CA ILE A 3 -2.49 -6.91 3.67
C ILE A 3 -1.84 -6.80 5.04
N HIS A 4 -2.59 -6.25 6.01
CA HIS A 4 -2.23 -6.29 7.43
C HIS A 4 -3.00 -7.43 8.08
N TRP A 5 -2.30 -8.56 8.23
CA TRP A 5 -2.82 -9.72 8.92
C TRP A 5 -1.81 -10.31 9.89
N GLY A 6 -2.31 -10.71 11.06
CA GLY A 6 -1.55 -11.27 12.17
C GLY A 6 -2.48 -11.64 13.32
N ILE A 7 -1.91 -12.09 14.43
CA ILE A 7 -2.70 -12.48 15.61
C ILE A 7 -3.47 -11.31 16.22
N TYR A 8 -3.07 -10.06 15.97
CA TYR A 8 -3.88 -8.87 16.30
C TYR A 8 -5.32 -8.93 15.78
N SER A 9 -5.56 -9.62 14.66
CA SER A 9 -6.90 -9.81 14.12
C SER A 9 -7.84 -10.54 15.09
N MET A 10 -7.32 -11.33 16.03
CA MET A 10 -8.11 -12.01 17.07
C MET A 10 -8.70 -11.04 18.10
N LEU A 11 -8.04 -9.90 18.34
CA LEU A 11 -8.58 -8.85 19.19
C LEU A 11 -9.63 -8.01 18.45
N GLY A 12 -9.49 -7.93 17.13
CA GLY A 12 -10.40 -7.17 16.27
C GLY A 12 -10.48 -5.69 16.67
N ASP A 13 -9.33 -5.11 17.01
CA ASP A 13 -9.18 -3.72 17.44
C ASP A 13 -7.91 -3.08 16.88
N GLY A 14 -7.57 -3.44 15.64
CA GLY A 14 -6.37 -2.96 14.96
C GLY A 14 -5.07 -3.56 15.50
N GLU A 15 -4.01 -3.36 14.73
CA GLU A 15 -2.67 -3.91 14.92
C GLU A 15 -1.88 -3.23 16.05
N TRP A 16 -2.25 -2.01 16.44
CA TRP A 16 -1.63 -1.27 17.55
C TRP A 16 -2.23 -1.59 18.93
N ALA A 17 -3.21 -2.52 19.02
CA ALA A 17 -3.90 -2.83 20.26
C ALA A 17 -2.95 -3.20 21.42
N MET A 18 -1.84 -3.89 21.13
CA MET A 18 -0.85 -4.29 22.13
C MET A 18 -0.24 -3.08 22.85
N THR A 19 0.27 -2.11 22.10
CA THR A 19 0.86 -0.89 22.68
C THR A 19 -0.20 0.06 23.23
N ASN A 20 -1.31 0.28 22.52
CA ASN A 20 -2.33 1.26 22.92
C ASN A 20 -3.05 0.89 24.21
N LYS A 21 -3.10 -0.41 24.54
CA LYS A 21 -3.74 -0.92 25.76
C LYS A 21 -2.73 -1.41 26.80
N ASN A 22 -1.42 -1.24 26.56
CA ASN A 22 -0.36 -1.77 27.42
C ASN A 22 -0.55 -3.26 27.75
N ILE A 23 -0.85 -4.06 26.72
CA ILE A 23 -1.01 -5.50 26.89
C ILE A 23 0.38 -6.10 27.06
N ASP A 24 0.56 -6.87 28.14
CA ASP A 24 1.79 -7.63 28.37
C ASP A 24 2.09 -8.56 27.18
N CYS A 25 3.32 -8.54 26.68
CA CYS A 25 3.74 -9.29 25.50
C CYS A 25 3.57 -10.80 25.63
N ARG A 26 3.70 -11.35 26.85
CA ARG A 26 3.56 -12.78 27.12
C ARG A 26 2.09 -13.17 27.17
N GLU A 27 1.22 -12.29 27.65
CA GLU A 27 -0.24 -12.47 27.57
C GLU A 27 -0.75 -12.33 26.14
N TYR A 28 -0.24 -11.35 25.40
CA TYR A 28 -0.57 -11.15 23.99
C TYR A 28 -0.19 -12.38 23.14
N ALA A 29 0.99 -12.96 23.37
CA ALA A 29 1.47 -14.14 22.67
C ALA A 29 0.53 -15.36 22.79
N LYS A 30 -0.30 -15.44 23.83
CA LYS A 30 -1.29 -16.52 24.00
C LYS A 30 -2.36 -16.53 22.90
N LEU A 31 -2.58 -15.42 22.21
CA LEU A 31 -3.46 -15.38 21.04
C LEU A 31 -3.04 -16.41 19.98
N ALA A 32 -1.73 -16.63 19.78
CA ALA A 32 -1.21 -17.60 18.82
C ALA A 32 -1.77 -19.02 19.07
N GLY A 33 -1.94 -19.42 20.33
CA GLY A 33 -2.49 -20.73 20.70
C GLY A 33 -3.96 -20.95 20.28
N GLY A 34 -4.70 -19.88 19.98
CA GLY A 34 -6.06 -19.94 19.43
C GLY A 34 -6.17 -19.52 17.96
N PHE A 35 -5.07 -19.10 17.33
CA PHE A 35 -5.09 -18.59 15.97
C PHE A 35 -5.17 -19.76 14.97
N TYR A 36 -6.36 -19.99 14.42
CA TYR A 36 -6.62 -21.04 13.44
C TYR A 36 -7.44 -20.49 12.26
N PRO A 37 -6.77 -19.94 11.22
CA PRO A 37 -7.45 -19.35 10.07
C PRO A 37 -7.99 -20.41 9.12
N SER A 38 -9.06 -21.07 9.57
CA SER A 38 -9.73 -22.20 8.92
C SER A 38 -10.23 -21.91 7.49
N LYS A 39 -10.44 -20.64 7.15
CA LYS A 39 -10.95 -20.19 5.85
C LYS A 39 -9.92 -19.44 5.01
N PHE A 40 -8.66 -19.37 5.44
CA PHE A 40 -7.61 -18.79 4.62
C PHE A 40 -7.45 -19.56 3.30
N ASP A 41 -7.52 -18.82 2.19
CA ASP A 41 -7.30 -19.30 0.84
C ASP A 41 -6.43 -18.28 0.08
N ALA A 42 -5.14 -18.61 -0.07
CA ALA A 42 -4.19 -17.82 -0.83
C ALA A 42 -4.63 -17.58 -2.28
N LYS A 43 -5.27 -18.57 -2.92
CA LYS A 43 -5.73 -18.44 -4.30
C LYS A 43 -6.84 -17.40 -4.39
N ALA A 44 -7.80 -17.44 -3.45
CA ALA A 44 -8.89 -16.48 -3.38
C ALA A 44 -8.40 -15.05 -3.13
N TRP A 45 -7.42 -14.86 -2.24
CA TRP A 45 -6.82 -13.54 -1.97
C TRP A 45 -6.13 -12.97 -3.22
N VAL A 46 -5.30 -13.76 -3.89
CA VAL A 46 -4.59 -13.32 -5.10
C VAL A 46 -5.57 -13.06 -6.25
N GLN A 47 -6.62 -13.87 -6.37
CA GLN A 47 -7.67 -13.68 -7.36
C GLN A 47 -8.43 -12.37 -7.11
N ALA A 48 -8.80 -12.07 -5.86
CA ALA A 48 -9.45 -10.82 -5.50
C ALA A 48 -8.59 -9.59 -5.84
N ALA A 49 -7.29 -9.66 -5.58
CA ALA A 49 -6.36 -8.59 -5.97
C ALA A 49 -6.30 -8.42 -7.50
N LYS A 50 -6.20 -9.53 -8.23
CA LYS A 50 -6.14 -9.54 -9.69
C LYS A 50 -7.42 -8.99 -10.33
N ASP A 51 -8.59 -9.40 -9.84
CA ASP A 51 -9.90 -8.96 -10.32
C ASP A 51 -10.13 -7.47 -10.04
N ALA A 52 -9.57 -6.95 -8.94
CA ALA A 52 -9.56 -5.52 -8.63
C ALA A 52 -8.58 -4.70 -9.50
N GLY A 53 -7.81 -5.34 -10.39
CA GLY A 53 -6.80 -4.69 -11.21
C GLY A 53 -5.46 -4.44 -10.50
N MET A 54 -5.23 -4.99 -9.32
CA MET A 54 -3.95 -4.79 -8.63
C MET A 54 -2.84 -5.62 -9.32
N LYS A 55 -1.61 -5.10 -9.30
CA LYS A 55 -0.44 -5.76 -9.94
C LYS A 55 0.55 -6.38 -8.96
N TYR A 56 0.40 -6.05 -7.68
CA TYR A 56 1.24 -6.56 -6.61
C TYR A 56 0.48 -6.65 -5.28
N ILE A 57 0.93 -7.54 -4.41
CA ILE A 57 0.49 -7.71 -3.03
C ILE A 57 1.69 -7.44 -2.11
N CYS A 58 1.53 -6.60 -1.09
CA CYS A 58 2.44 -6.44 0.02
C CYS A 58 1.76 -7.02 1.27
N ILE A 59 2.36 -8.02 1.91
CA ILE A 59 1.82 -8.66 3.11
C ILE A 59 2.73 -8.42 4.31
N THR A 60 2.13 -8.18 5.47
CA THR A 60 2.83 -8.17 6.77
C THR A 60 3.45 -9.54 7.04
N SER A 61 4.73 -9.71 6.70
CA SER A 61 5.49 -10.91 7.05
C SER A 61 5.78 -10.98 8.55
N ARG A 62 5.98 -9.81 9.17
CA ARG A 62 6.11 -9.56 10.60
C ARG A 62 5.64 -8.13 10.87
N HIS A 63 4.77 -7.93 11.86
CA HIS A 63 4.37 -6.61 12.32
C HIS A 63 5.05 -6.25 13.65
N HIS A 64 4.72 -5.08 14.19
CA HIS A 64 5.23 -4.53 15.45
C HIS A 64 5.09 -5.48 16.66
N ASP A 65 4.05 -6.32 16.66
CA ASP A 65 3.81 -7.33 17.70
C ASP A 65 4.82 -8.48 17.69
N GLY A 66 5.78 -8.48 16.75
CA GLY A 66 6.84 -9.48 16.65
C GLY A 66 6.39 -10.85 16.15
N PHE A 67 5.11 -11.04 15.82
CA PHE A 67 4.62 -12.33 15.34
C PHE A 67 4.96 -12.53 13.86
N SER A 68 5.65 -13.62 13.53
CA SER A 68 6.01 -13.93 12.15
C SER A 68 4.89 -14.71 11.44
N MET A 69 4.38 -14.18 10.33
CA MET A 69 3.37 -14.82 9.47
C MET A 69 3.97 -15.84 8.49
N PHE A 70 5.22 -16.26 8.71
CA PHE A 70 5.94 -17.23 7.91
C PHE A 70 6.74 -18.17 8.82
N GLY A 71 7.05 -19.38 8.35
CA GLY A 71 7.84 -20.35 9.10
C GLY A 71 9.32 -19.97 9.16
N THR A 72 9.71 -19.24 10.20
CA THR A 72 11.12 -18.87 10.47
C THR A 72 11.77 -19.85 11.44
N ARG A 73 13.07 -20.13 11.28
CA ARG A 73 13.83 -20.93 12.26
C ARG A 73 14.40 -20.12 13.43
N TYR A 74 14.27 -18.79 13.40
CA TYR A 74 14.92 -17.89 14.35
C TYR A 74 14.02 -17.47 15.52
N SER A 75 12.74 -17.89 15.50
CA SER A 75 11.79 -17.67 16.59
C SER A 75 10.69 -18.73 16.48
N ASP A 76 10.31 -19.36 17.60
CA ASP A 76 9.12 -20.22 17.69
C ASP A 76 7.81 -19.41 17.65
N TYR A 77 7.88 -18.11 17.93
CA TYR A 77 6.76 -17.17 17.82
C TYR A 77 6.43 -16.83 16.36
N ASN A 78 5.92 -17.82 15.64
CA ASN A 78 5.52 -17.75 14.24
C ASN A 78 4.27 -18.60 13.95
N ILE A 79 3.62 -18.36 12.81
CA ILE A 79 2.36 -19.02 12.44
C ILE A 79 2.44 -20.55 12.34
N VAL A 80 3.61 -21.11 12.03
CA VAL A 80 3.79 -22.55 11.88
C VAL A 80 3.95 -23.24 13.23
N GLU A 81 4.79 -22.70 14.11
CA GLU A 81 5.17 -23.35 15.36
C GLU A 81 4.27 -22.94 16.55
N ALA A 82 3.89 -21.66 16.64
CA ALA A 82 3.14 -21.14 17.80
C ALA A 82 1.61 -21.29 17.69
N THR A 83 1.10 -21.84 16.59
CA THR A 83 -0.36 -21.93 16.35
C THR A 83 -0.80 -23.35 16.01
N PRO A 84 -2.07 -23.71 16.30
CA PRO A 84 -2.62 -24.99 15.86
C PRO A 84 -2.78 -25.08 14.32
N TYR A 85 -2.56 -24.00 13.57
CA TYR A 85 -2.74 -23.98 12.13
C TYR A 85 -1.63 -24.71 11.37
N GLY A 86 -0.37 -24.58 11.82
CA GLY A 86 0.78 -25.34 11.30
C GLY A 86 1.15 -25.09 9.83
N ARG A 87 0.57 -24.07 9.17
CA ARG A 87 0.79 -23.77 7.75
C ARG A 87 1.51 -22.44 7.55
N ASP A 88 2.44 -22.43 6.59
CA ASP A 88 3.17 -21.23 6.17
C ASP A 88 2.36 -20.44 5.14
N VAL A 89 1.54 -19.50 5.62
CA VAL A 89 0.61 -18.71 4.78
C VAL A 89 1.34 -17.83 3.76
N VAL A 90 2.51 -17.31 4.11
CA VAL A 90 3.34 -16.51 3.20
C VAL A 90 3.87 -17.37 2.04
N ARG A 91 4.25 -18.63 2.31
CA ARG A 91 4.66 -19.58 1.25
C ARG A 91 3.51 -19.96 0.32
N GLU A 92 2.31 -20.14 0.85
CA GLU A 92 1.11 -20.38 0.04
C GLU A 92 0.79 -19.18 -0.84
N LEU A 93 0.85 -17.96 -0.28
CA LEU A 93 0.64 -16.72 -1.02
C LEU A 93 1.69 -16.51 -2.11
N ALA A 94 2.97 -16.77 -1.83
CA ALA A 94 4.05 -16.69 -2.82
C ALA A 94 3.84 -17.62 -4.02
N LYS A 95 3.36 -18.85 -3.77
CA LYS A 95 3.03 -19.80 -4.84
C LYS A 95 1.88 -19.27 -5.70
N GLU A 96 0.81 -18.75 -5.09
CA GLU A 96 -0.36 -18.26 -5.82
C GLU A 96 -0.10 -16.95 -6.57
N CYS A 97 0.65 -16.02 -5.97
CA CYS A 97 1.14 -14.81 -6.65
C CYS A 97 1.87 -15.16 -7.95
N ARG A 98 2.80 -16.13 -7.90
CA ARG A 98 3.53 -16.60 -9.09
C ARG A 98 2.60 -17.21 -10.14
N LYS A 99 1.68 -18.09 -9.73
CA LYS A 99 0.73 -18.74 -10.64
C LYS A 99 -0.18 -17.75 -11.35
N GLN A 100 -0.61 -16.70 -10.66
CA GLN A 100 -1.61 -15.77 -11.18
C GLN A 100 -1.01 -14.50 -11.80
N GLY A 101 0.31 -14.33 -11.73
CA GLY A 101 1.03 -13.19 -12.31
C GLY A 101 0.97 -11.91 -11.48
N ILE A 102 0.86 -12.04 -10.16
CA ILE A 102 0.88 -10.93 -9.21
C ILE A 102 2.26 -10.90 -8.54
N ARG A 103 2.89 -9.72 -8.47
CA ARG A 103 4.17 -9.57 -7.76
C ARG A 103 3.93 -9.64 -6.25
N LEU A 104 4.80 -10.34 -5.52
CA LEU A 104 4.76 -10.41 -4.06
C LEU A 104 5.82 -9.50 -3.47
N HIS A 105 5.41 -8.64 -2.55
CA HIS A 105 6.25 -7.78 -1.72
C HIS A 105 6.07 -8.19 -0.26
N PHE A 106 7.09 -7.93 0.56
CA PHE A 106 7.03 -8.18 2.00
C PHE A 106 7.07 -6.87 2.76
N TYR A 107 6.07 -6.65 3.59
CA TYR A 107 6.19 -5.73 4.70
C TYR A 107 6.97 -6.40 5.83
N TYR A 108 7.93 -5.69 6.40
CA TYR A 108 8.70 -6.14 7.54
C TYR A 108 8.85 -5.01 8.55
N SER A 109 8.36 -5.21 9.77
CA SER A 109 8.60 -4.23 10.82
C SER A 109 10.02 -4.33 11.38
N LEU A 110 10.73 -3.20 11.35
CA LEU A 110 12.01 -2.99 12.03
C LEU A 110 11.83 -2.92 13.55
N LEU A 111 10.67 -2.46 14.01
CA LEU A 111 10.28 -2.41 15.41
C LEU A 111 9.83 -3.79 15.91
N ASP A 112 10.09 -4.08 17.19
CA ASP A 112 9.56 -5.26 17.87
C ASP A 112 9.08 -4.94 19.30
N TRP A 113 7.86 -5.30 19.65
CA TRP A 113 7.26 -5.10 20.98
C TRP A 113 7.35 -6.32 21.92
N THR A 114 7.98 -7.41 21.48
CA THR A 114 8.07 -8.67 22.22
C THR A 114 9.48 -9.06 22.60
N ARG A 115 10.46 -8.79 21.72
CA ARG A 115 11.83 -9.24 21.92
C ARG A 115 12.55 -8.41 22.97
N GLU A 116 13.31 -9.11 23.82
CA GLU A 116 14.14 -8.49 24.86
C GLU A 116 15.44 -7.91 24.25
N ASP A 117 15.99 -8.52 23.20
CA ASP A 117 17.18 -8.00 22.49
C ASP A 117 16.93 -6.72 21.66
N TYR A 118 15.67 -6.32 21.47
CA TYR A 118 15.30 -4.97 21.00
C TYR A 118 15.57 -3.94 22.11
N TYR A 119 16.84 -3.78 22.46
CA TYR A 119 17.31 -3.02 23.62
C TYR A 119 18.39 -2.00 23.23
N PRO A 120 18.39 -0.77 23.79
CA PRO A 120 17.36 -0.17 24.64
C PRO A 120 15.96 -0.17 23.99
N LEU A 121 14.89 -0.20 24.80
CA LEU A 121 13.53 -0.10 24.25
C LEU A 121 13.36 1.20 23.46
N GLY A 122 12.56 1.19 22.41
CA GLY A 122 12.22 2.42 21.67
C GLY A 122 10.99 3.12 22.23
N THR A 123 10.46 4.10 21.51
CA THR A 123 9.44 5.03 22.03
C THR A 123 8.05 4.42 22.23
N THR A 124 7.76 3.30 21.58
CA THR A 124 6.48 2.58 21.65
C THR A 124 6.61 1.23 22.36
N GLY A 125 5.48 0.63 22.73
CA GLY A 125 5.45 -0.64 23.44
C GLY A 125 6.13 -0.59 24.81
N GLN A 126 6.18 0.58 25.45
CA GLN A 126 6.79 0.77 26.77
C GLN A 126 6.02 0.05 27.89
N GLY A 127 4.70 -0.10 27.72
CA GLY A 127 3.83 -0.81 28.66
C GLY A 127 3.62 -2.29 28.35
N THR A 128 4.39 -2.89 27.44
CA THR A 128 4.19 -4.31 27.04
C THR A 128 4.86 -5.32 27.97
N GLY A 129 5.33 -4.89 29.14
CA GLY A 129 5.93 -5.78 30.14
C GLY A 129 7.32 -6.33 29.76
N ARG A 130 7.94 -5.81 28.69
CA ARG A 130 9.31 -6.18 28.31
C ARG A 130 10.30 -5.78 29.40
N THR A 131 11.25 -6.67 29.64
CA THR A 131 12.36 -6.43 30.56
C THR A 131 13.42 -5.55 29.89
N ALA A 132 14.01 -4.62 30.63
CA ALA A 132 14.96 -3.64 30.10
C ALA A 132 16.39 -4.20 30.02
N HIS A 133 16.59 -5.27 29.24
CA HIS A 133 17.90 -5.87 29.00
C HIS A 133 17.96 -6.55 27.61
N GLY A 134 19.13 -6.60 27.00
CA GLY A 134 19.34 -7.20 25.67
C GLY A 134 20.54 -6.61 24.94
N ASP A 135 20.92 -7.19 23.81
CA ASP A 135 21.95 -6.65 22.91
C ASP A 135 21.32 -6.27 21.57
N TRP A 136 21.43 -5.00 21.20
CA TRP A 136 20.92 -4.46 19.93
C TRP A 136 21.44 -5.25 18.71
N ASN A 137 22.69 -5.70 18.75
CA ASN A 137 23.28 -6.44 17.64
C ASN A 137 22.68 -7.84 17.47
N ASP A 138 22.21 -8.46 18.55
CA ASP A 138 21.50 -9.73 18.49
C ASP A 138 20.16 -9.53 17.76
N TYR A 139 19.45 -8.44 18.04
CA TYR A 139 18.22 -8.08 17.32
C TYR A 139 18.48 -7.80 15.83
N LEU A 140 19.52 -7.01 15.51
CA LEU A 140 19.90 -6.76 14.12
C LEU A 140 20.29 -8.06 13.39
N GLY A 141 20.98 -8.97 14.08
CA GLY A 141 21.33 -10.30 13.58
C GLY A 141 20.08 -11.14 13.29
N PHE A 142 19.15 -11.18 14.24
CA PHE A 142 17.85 -11.84 14.11
C PHE A 142 17.06 -11.32 12.90
N MET A 143 16.95 -10.00 12.75
CA MET A 143 16.26 -9.37 11.61
C MET A 143 16.91 -9.72 10.27
N ASN A 144 18.23 -9.60 10.15
CA ASN A 144 18.95 -9.94 8.91
C ASN A 144 18.78 -11.42 8.53
N ASN A 145 18.73 -12.28 9.54
CA ASN A 145 18.47 -13.70 9.40
C ASN A 145 17.06 -13.99 8.85
N GLN A 146 16.03 -13.35 9.39
CA GLN A 146 14.65 -13.45 8.89
C GLN A 146 14.50 -12.88 7.46
N LEU A 147 15.09 -11.72 7.18
CA LEU A 147 15.09 -11.14 5.83
C LEU A 147 15.77 -12.07 4.82
N THR A 148 16.87 -12.72 5.22
CA THR A 148 17.54 -13.73 4.37
C THR A 148 16.61 -14.92 4.08
N GLU A 149 15.84 -15.42 5.06
CA GLU A 149 14.85 -16.48 4.83
C GLU A 149 13.77 -16.04 3.84
N LEU A 150 13.22 -14.83 4.01
CA LEU A 150 12.20 -14.27 3.13
C LEU A 150 12.70 -14.14 1.68
N LEU A 151 13.92 -13.65 1.49
CA LEU A 151 14.50 -13.36 0.17
C LEU A 151 15.09 -14.58 -0.54
N THR A 152 15.28 -15.70 0.16
CA THR A 152 15.83 -16.94 -0.43
C THR A 152 14.82 -18.10 -0.46
N GLY A 153 13.84 -18.13 0.45
CA GLY A 153 12.93 -19.25 0.64
C GLY A 153 11.57 -19.13 -0.06
N TYR A 154 11.20 -17.93 -0.52
CA TYR A 154 9.85 -17.62 -1.02
C TYR A 154 9.80 -17.28 -2.52
N GLY A 155 10.95 -17.33 -3.20
CA GLY A 155 11.08 -17.03 -4.64
C GLY A 155 11.30 -15.56 -4.93
N PRO A 156 11.00 -15.08 -6.16
CA PRO A 156 11.23 -13.69 -6.53
C PRO A 156 10.35 -12.74 -5.71
N VAL A 157 11.00 -11.79 -5.03
CA VAL A 157 10.36 -10.74 -4.22
C VAL A 157 10.46 -9.41 -4.97
N GLY A 158 9.34 -8.71 -5.11
CA GLY A 158 9.29 -7.43 -5.84
C GLY A 158 9.75 -6.24 -5.00
N ALA A 159 9.42 -6.23 -3.71
CA ALA A 159 9.89 -5.19 -2.79
C ALA A 159 9.93 -5.69 -1.33
N VAL A 160 10.79 -5.08 -0.53
CA VAL A 160 10.73 -5.07 0.93
C VAL A 160 10.30 -3.68 1.38
N TRP A 161 9.19 -3.63 2.11
CA TRP A 161 8.57 -2.41 2.63
C TRP A 161 8.78 -2.39 4.15
N PHE A 162 9.71 -1.56 4.61
CA PHE A 162 10.07 -1.43 6.02
C PHE A 162 9.22 -0.43 6.76
N ASP A 163 9.09 -0.66 8.06
CA ASP A 163 8.28 0.17 8.94
C ASP A 163 8.77 0.12 10.39
N GLY A 164 8.53 1.18 11.16
CA GLY A 164 8.88 1.25 12.58
C GLY A 164 10.28 1.79 12.88
N TRP A 165 11.05 2.26 11.89
CA TRP A 165 12.36 2.89 12.09
C TRP A 165 12.32 4.03 13.12
N TRP A 166 11.26 4.84 13.06
CA TRP A 166 11.06 6.02 13.90
C TRP A 166 10.99 5.71 15.39
N ASP A 167 10.70 4.46 15.76
CA ASP A 167 10.64 4.03 17.15
C ASP A 167 11.98 4.20 17.88
N LYS A 168 13.09 4.11 17.14
CA LYS A 168 14.46 4.35 17.63
C LYS A 168 15.23 5.20 16.61
N ALA A 169 14.79 6.43 16.37
CA ALA A 169 15.39 7.32 15.37
C ALA A 169 16.90 7.59 15.57
N ASP A 170 17.40 7.49 16.81
CA ASP A 170 18.83 7.71 17.13
C ASP A 170 19.67 6.43 17.13
N ALA A 171 19.07 5.25 16.88
CA ALA A 171 19.80 3.98 16.85
C ALA A 171 20.47 3.75 15.51
N ASP A 172 21.62 3.06 15.54
CA ASP A 172 22.24 2.53 14.33
C ASP A 172 21.49 1.27 13.87
N TRP A 173 20.58 1.46 12.92
CA TRP A 173 19.81 0.39 12.30
C TRP A 173 20.61 -0.44 11.28
N GLN A 174 21.85 -0.04 10.93
CA GLN A 174 22.66 -0.66 9.87
C GLN A 174 21.90 -0.78 8.53
N LEU A 175 21.14 0.26 8.17
CA LEU A 175 20.28 0.26 6.97
C LEU A 175 21.08 0.02 5.70
N ASP A 176 22.27 0.60 5.59
CA ASP A 176 23.19 0.40 4.47
C ASP A 176 23.51 -1.10 4.24
N LYS A 177 23.78 -1.84 5.32
CA LYS A 177 24.09 -3.27 5.29
C LYS A 177 22.85 -4.12 4.98
N ILE A 178 21.69 -3.75 5.53
CA ILE A 178 20.43 -4.44 5.26
C ILE A 178 20.06 -4.27 3.78
N TYR A 179 20.10 -3.05 3.26
CA TYR A 179 19.75 -2.74 1.88
C TYR A 179 20.72 -3.41 0.90
N ALA A 180 22.03 -3.34 1.16
CA ALA A 180 23.04 -4.05 0.37
C ALA A 180 22.82 -5.58 0.38
N THR A 181 22.37 -6.15 1.51
CA THR A 181 22.05 -7.57 1.60
C THR A 181 20.83 -7.93 0.76
N ILE A 182 19.78 -7.10 0.78
CA ILE A 182 18.58 -7.28 -0.05
C ILE A 182 18.96 -7.29 -1.52
N HIS A 183 19.67 -6.26 -2.00
CA HIS A 183 20.07 -6.18 -3.41
C HIS A 183 21.07 -7.27 -3.81
N ARG A 184 21.92 -7.76 -2.89
CA ARG A 184 22.79 -8.92 -3.16
C ARG A 184 22.00 -10.21 -3.35
N LEU A 185 20.96 -10.45 -2.55
CA LEU A 185 20.15 -11.66 -2.60
C LEU A 185 19.12 -11.61 -3.75
N GLN A 186 18.53 -10.44 -3.99
CA GLN A 186 17.51 -10.19 -5.00
C GLN A 186 17.78 -8.82 -5.66
N PRO A 187 18.63 -8.74 -6.71
CA PRO A 187 19.04 -7.47 -7.32
C PRO A 187 17.91 -6.62 -7.92
N GLY A 188 16.75 -7.22 -8.19
CA GLY A 188 15.57 -6.51 -8.68
C GLY A 188 14.51 -6.21 -7.60
N CYS A 189 14.81 -6.49 -6.33
CA CYS A 189 13.91 -6.21 -5.21
C CYS A 189 14.06 -4.74 -4.79
N LEU A 190 12.95 -4.01 -4.82
CA LEU A 190 12.90 -2.62 -4.37
C LEU A 190 12.92 -2.54 -2.84
N VAL A 191 13.58 -1.53 -2.30
CA VAL A 191 13.55 -1.21 -0.87
C VAL A 191 12.82 0.10 -0.66
N GLY A 192 11.90 0.15 0.28
CA GLY A 192 11.33 1.40 0.77
C GLY A 192 11.07 1.30 2.26
N ASN A 193 11.15 2.42 2.96
CA ASN A 193 11.01 2.50 4.40
C ASN A 193 10.07 3.64 4.76
N ASN A 194 9.00 3.34 5.47
CA ASN A 194 7.98 4.33 5.83
C ASN A 194 8.37 5.14 7.07
N HIS A 195 9.61 5.64 7.12
CA HIS A 195 10.13 6.37 8.28
C HIS A 195 9.65 7.82 8.40
N HIS A 196 8.69 8.24 7.57
CA HIS A 196 8.13 9.60 7.52
C HIS A 196 9.18 10.72 7.28
N ARG A 197 10.26 10.40 6.56
CA ARG A 197 11.34 11.33 6.17
C ARG A 197 11.56 11.27 4.66
N GLU A 198 12.43 12.14 4.16
CA GLU A 198 12.99 11.97 2.82
C GLU A 198 13.76 10.65 2.71
N PRO A 199 13.75 10.00 1.52
CA PRO A 199 14.38 8.70 1.36
C PRO A 199 15.87 8.68 1.73
N PHE A 200 16.27 7.64 2.47
CA PHE A 200 17.68 7.43 2.79
C PHE A 200 18.44 6.78 1.63
N PRO A 201 19.79 6.92 1.57
CA PRO A 201 20.59 6.24 0.56
C PRO A 201 20.34 4.72 0.54
N GLY A 202 20.06 4.18 -0.64
CA GLY A 202 19.75 2.75 -0.84
C GLY A 202 18.26 2.44 -0.90
N GLU A 203 17.38 3.40 -0.63
CA GLU A 203 15.94 3.27 -0.87
C GLU A 203 15.60 3.55 -2.35
N ASP A 204 14.68 2.74 -2.88
CA ASP A 204 14.31 2.70 -4.29
C ASP A 204 12.97 3.39 -4.57
N PHE A 205 12.17 3.71 -3.54
CA PHE A 205 10.92 4.45 -3.65
C PHE A 205 10.58 5.19 -2.35
N GLN A 206 9.76 6.24 -2.47
CA GLN A 206 9.25 7.00 -1.33
C GLN A 206 7.78 6.65 -1.04
N ALA A 207 7.46 6.38 0.22
CA ALA A 207 6.12 6.09 0.68
C ALA A 207 5.43 7.34 1.31
N PHE A 208 4.15 7.53 1.02
CA PHE A 208 3.27 8.51 1.67
C PHE A 208 2.11 7.78 2.34
N GLU A 209 2.01 7.92 3.66
CA GLU A 209 1.01 7.21 4.47
C GLU A 209 -0.28 8.02 4.60
N GLN A 210 -1.41 7.43 4.18
CA GLN A 210 -2.77 8.00 4.19
C GLN A 210 -2.94 9.30 3.36
N ASP A 211 -1.87 9.81 2.76
CA ASP A 211 -1.82 11.05 2.01
C ASP A 211 -1.29 10.84 0.59
N LEU A 212 -1.72 11.70 -0.33
CA LEU A 212 -1.11 11.81 -1.65
C LEU A 212 0.21 12.60 -1.57
N PRO A 213 1.15 12.40 -2.51
CA PRO A 213 2.40 13.18 -2.52
C PRO A 213 2.13 14.69 -2.49
N GLY A 214 2.81 15.38 -1.57
CA GLY A 214 2.66 16.83 -1.34
C GLY A 214 1.50 17.23 -0.44
N GLN A 215 0.77 16.26 0.13
CA GLN A 215 -0.24 16.50 1.16
C GLN A 215 0.26 16.05 2.54
N ASN A 216 -0.41 16.53 3.58
CA ASN A 216 -0.15 16.16 4.97
C ASN A 216 -1.43 16.22 5.80
N THR A 217 -2.52 15.67 5.29
CA THR A 217 -3.82 15.67 5.98
C THR A 217 -3.85 14.66 7.13
N ALA A 218 -3.05 13.60 7.06
CA ALA A 218 -2.91 12.60 8.12
C ALA A 218 -1.80 12.94 9.14
N GLY A 219 -0.91 13.89 8.82
CA GLY A 219 0.16 14.35 9.71
C GLY A 219 1.49 13.62 9.59
N HIS A 220 1.58 12.58 8.75
CA HIS A 220 2.78 11.74 8.55
C HIS A 220 3.81 12.33 7.55
N SER A 221 3.46 13.42 6.86
CA SER A 221 4.27 14.02 5.79
C SER A 221 4.84 15.39 6.16
N ALA A 222 4.70 15.84 7.41
CA ALA A 222 5.06 17.19 7.84
C ALA A 222 6.53 17.59 7.59
N GLY A 223 7.42 16.61 7.45
CA GLY A 223 8.86 16.82 7.19
C GLY A 223 9.36 16.20 5.89
N GLN A 224 8.47 15.83 4.97
CA GLN A 224 8.84 15.17 3.72
C GLN A 224 8.76 16.14 2.54
N THR A 225 9.79 16.14 1.69
CA THR A 225 9.67 16.65 0.32
C THR A 225 9.40 15.51 -0.66
N ILE A 226 8.87 15.82 -1.84
CA ILE A 226 8.68 14.83 -2.89
C ILE A 226 10.02 14.60 -3.59
N SER A 227 10.58 13.39 -3.43
CA SER A 227 11.84 13.00 -4.06
C SER A 227 11.68 12.73 -5.56
N ALA A 228 12.81 12.48 -6.23
CA ALA A 228 12.84 12.04 -7.63
C ALA A 228 12.63 10.53 -7.80
N LEU A 229 12.54 9.77 -6.70
CA LEU A 229 12.30 8.33 -6.73
C LEU A 229 10.85 8.04 -7.15
N PRO A 230 10.54 6.81 -7.61
CA PRO A 230 9.17 6.32 -7.67
C PRO A 230 8.44 6.58 -6.35
N LEU A 231 7.15 6.93 -6.45
CA LEU A 231 6.33 7.28 -5.29
C LEU A 231 5.24 6.23 -5.08
N GLU A 232 4.89 5.95 -3.83
CA GLU A 232 3.76 5.10 -3.46
C GLU A 232 2.96 5.75 -2.34
N THR A 233 1.65 5.90 -2.52
CA THR A 233 0.71 6.20 -1.43
C THR A 233 0.17 4.89 -0.89
N CYS A 234 0.29 4.65 0.41
CA CYS A 234 -0.43 3.57 1.10
C CYS A 234 -1.65 4.15 1.82
N ALA A 235 -2.79 3.46 1.75
CA ALA A 235 -4.02 3.93 2.38
C ALA A 235 -4.94 2.77 2.81
N THR A 236 -5.70 3.01 3.87
CA THR A 236 -6.70 2.06 4.37
C THR A 236 -8.02 2.16 3.62
N MET A 237 -8.77 1.06 3.54
CA MET A 237 -10.16 1.11 3.06
C MET A 237 -11.11 1.70 4.10
N ASN A 238 -10.85 1.52 5.39
CA ASN A 238 -11.58 2.07 6.52
C ASN A 238 -10.63 2.91 7.40
N GLY A 239 -10.86 3.04 8.70
CA GLY A 239 -10.00 3.77 9.63
C GLY A 239 -8.82 2.96 10.20
N THR A 240 -8.64 1.69 9.83
CA THR A 240 -7.67 0.77 10.45
C THR A 240 -6.88 -0.02 9.41
N TRP A 241 -5.63 -0.39 9.72
CA TRP A 241 -4.82 -1.26 8.85
C TRP A 241 -5.18 -2.73 9.10
N GLY A 242 -4.99 -3.20 10.33
CA GLY A 242 -5.44 -4.50 10.80
C GLY A 242 -6.95 -4.54 11.02
N TYR A 243 -7.50 -5.76 11.10
CA TYR A 243 -8.94 -5.96 11.28
C TYR A 243 -9.46 -5.31 12.57
N SER A 244 -10.57 -4.58 12.45
CA SER A 244 -11.33 -4.01 13.56
C SER A 244 -12.81 -4.36 13.44
N ILE A 245 -13.42 -4.89 14.51
CA ILE A 245 -14.85 -5.28 14.50
C ILE A 245 -15.78 -4.06 14.57
N THR A 246 -15.27 -2.96 15.11
CA THR A 246 -16.03 -1.72 15.35
C THR A 246 -15.91 -0.75 14.18
N ASP A 247 -14.85 -0.86 13.39
CA ASP A 247 -14.61 0.01 12.24
C ASP A 247 -15.38 -0.44 10.99
N ARG A 248 -16.56 0.15 10.82
CA ARG A 248 -17.42 -0.03 9.64
C ARG A 248 -17.36 1.13 8.67
N ASN A 249 -16.48 2.11 8.89
CA ASN A 249 -16.43 3.32 8.09
C ASN A 249 -15.58 3.12 6.82
N TYR A 250 -16.06 2.23 5.94
CA TYR A 250 -15.40 1.96 4.67
C TYR A 250 -15.58 3.15 3.71
N LYS A 251 -14.47 3.60 3.13
CA LYS A 251 -14.44 4.54 2.01
C LYS A 251 -15.40 4.06 0.91
N SER A 252 -16.12 5.01 0.33
CA SER A 252 -16.98 4.74 -0.81
C SER A 252 -16.14 4.34 -2.03
N VAL A 253 -16.77 3.68 -3.00
CA VAL A 253 -16.12 3.26 -4.25
C VAL A 253 -15.60 4.47 -5.01
N ALA A 254 -16.36 5.58 -4.98
CA ALA A 254 -15.95 6.85 -5.54
C ALA A 254 -14.67 7.37 -4.89
N ALA A 255 -14.60 7.38 -3.55
CA ALA A 255 -13.41 7.81 -2.83
C ALA A 255 -12.17 6.95 -3.16
N LEU A 256 -12.35 5.63 -3.33
CA LEU A 256 -11.26 4.72 -3.70
C LEU A 256 -10.76 4.94 -5.14
N ILE A 257 -11.67 5.14 -6.10
CA ILE A 257 -11.30 5.46 -7.49
C ILE A 257 -10.63 6.83 -7.55
N HIS A 258 -11.18 7.83 -6.85
CA HIS A 258 -10.60 9.17 -6.76
C HIS A 258 -9.19 9.14 -6.19
N LEU A 259 -8.96 8.36 -5.13
CA LEU A 259 -7.63 8.17 -4.56
C LEU A 259 -6.67 7.54 -5.58
N LEU A 260 -7.09 6.51 -6.31
CA LEU A 260 -6.28 5.84 -7.32
C LEU A 260 -5.83 6.78 -8.45
N VAL A 261 -6.77 7.51 -9.05
CA VAL A 261 -6.45 8.39 -10.19
C VAL A 261 -5.68 9.62 -9.75
N ASN A 262 -5.93 10.13 -8.53
CA ASN A 262 -5.14 11.21 -7.96
C ASN A 262 -3.69 10.79 -7.65
N ALA A 263 -3.47 9.55 -7.23
CA ALA A 263 -2.13 8.99 -7.07
C ALA A 263 -1.44 8.89 -8.44
N ALA A 264 -2.10 8.29 -9.43
CA ALA A 264 -1.56 8.14 -10.78
C ALA A 264 -1.18 9.49 -11.42
N GLY A 265 -2.04 10.50 -11.28
CA GLY A 265 -1.79 11.86 -11.77
C GLY A 265 -0.76 12.66 -10.96
N ARG A 266 -0.20 12.08 -9.89
CA ARG A 266 0.94 12.60 -9.13
C ARG A 266 2.18 11.71 -9.28
N ASN A 267 2.23 10.86 -10.31
CA ASN A 267 3.29 9.87 -10.53
C ASN A 267 3.46 8.87 -9.37
N ALA A 268 2.41 8.64 -8.58
CA ALA A 268 2.43 7.70 -7.46
C ALA A 268 1.62 6.44 -7.75
N ASN A 269 2.10 5.32 -7.22
CA ASN A 269 1.31 4.11 -7.07
C ASN A 269 0.33 4.25 -5.90
N LEU A 270 -0.76 3.46 -5.91
CA LEU A 270 -1.65 3.30 -4.75
C LEU A 270 -1.54 1.87 -4.20
N LEU A 271 -1.09 1.77 -2.95
CA LEU A 271 -1.07 0.56 -2.15
C LEU A 271 -2.28 0.55 -1.19
N LEU A 272 -3.43 0.11 -1.70
CA LEU A 272 -4.68 0.05 -0.93
C LEU A 272 -4.73 -1.19 -0.02
N ASN A 273 -5.02 -0.98 1.27
CA ASN A 273 -5.01 -1.99 2.32
C ASN A 273 -6.33 -2.74 2.51
N VAL A 274 -6.21 -4.01 2.91
CA VAL A 274 -7.25 -4.81 3.55
C VAL A 274 -6.73 -5.40 4.86
N GLY A 275 -7.60 -5.50 5.87
CA GLY A 275 -7.31 -6.19 7.14
C GLY A 275 -8.13 -7.48 7.26
N PRO A 276 -7.57 -8.66 6.93
CA PRO A 276 -8.28 -9.94 7.01
C PRO A 276 -8.71 -10.31 8.44
N GLN A 277 -9.84 -11.02 8.53
CA GLN A 277 -10.41 -11.56 9.76
C GLN A 277 -9.51 -12.66 10.36
N PRO A 278 -9.67 -13.00 11.65
CA PRO A 278 -8.87 -14.05 12.28
C PRO A 278 -9.07 -15.45 11.67
N ASP A 279 -10.20 -15.69 11.00
CA ASP A 279 -10.44 -16.96 10.29
C ASP A 279 -9.76 -17.02 8.90
N GLY A 280 -9.14 -15.93 8.43
CA GLY A 280 -8.46 -15.83 7.15
C GLY A 280 -9.31 -15.28 6.01
N GLU A 281 -10.55 -14.87 6.25
CA GLU A 281 -11.36 -14.21 5.22
C GLU A 281 -11.05 -12.70 5.14
N ILE A 282 -10.91 -12.17 3.92
CA ILE A 282 -10.96 -10.72 3.71
C ILE A 282 -12.39 -10.26 4.01
N PRO A 283 -12.61 -9.19 4.81
CA PRO A 283 -13.95 -8.72 5.13
C PRO A 283 -14.81 -8.51 3.89
N GLN A 284 -16.08 -8.91 3.95
CA GLN A 284 -17.00 -8.84 2.81
C GLN A 284 -17.07 -7.43 2.21
N ALA A 285 -17.13 -6.39 3.05
CA ALA A 285 -17.14 -5.00 2.59
C ALA A 285 -15.89 -4.64 1.78
N SER A 286 -14.71 -5.14 2.17
CA SER A 286 -13.48 -4.96 1.40
C SER A 286 -13.57 -5.66 0.04
N LEU A 287 -14.06 -6.91 0.00
CA LEU A 287 -14.24 -7.66 -1.25
C LEU A 287 -15.23 -6.99 -2.19
N GLU A 288 -16.33 -6.44 -1.66
CA GLU A 288 -17.29 -5.67 -2.46
C GLU A 288 -16.62 -4.45 -3.08
N ARG A 289 -15.93 -3.62 -2.29
CA ARG A 289 -15.19 -2.45 -2.80
C ARG A 289 -14.17 -2.83 -3.87
N LEU A 290 -13.39 -3.90 -3.65
CA LEU A 290 -12.42 -4.41 -4.63
C LEU A 290 -13.08 -4.82 -5.94
N ARG A 291 -14.23 -5.50 -5.89
CA ARG A 291 -14.99 -5.89 -7.10
C ARG A 291 -15.48 -4.67 -7.86
N GLU A 292 -15.96 -3.64 -7.18
CA GLU A 292 -16.49 -2.43 -7.84
C GLU A 292 -15.37 -1.61 -8.47
N VAL A 293 -14.25 -1.44 -7.75
CA VAL A 293 -13.02 -0.85 -8.31
C VAL A 293 -12.53 -1.66 -9.50
N GLY A 294 -12.55 -3.00 -9.41
CA GLY A 294 -12.21 -3.89 -10.53
C GLY A 294 -13.07 -3.70 -11.77
N ARG A 295 -14.39 -3.49 -11.60
CA ARG A 295 -15.29 -3.15 -12.72
C ARG A 295 -14.87 -1.84 -13.39
N TRP A 296 -14.53 -0.82 -12.60
CA TRP A 296 -14.01 0.44 -13.14
C TRP A 296 -12.67 0.24 -13.86
N MET A 297 -11.73 -0.49 -13.26
CA MET A 297 -10.42 -0.79 -13.85
C MET A 297 -10.50 -1.58 -15.16
N LYS A 298 -11.52 -2.42 -15.34
CA LYS A 298 -11.72 -3.15 -16.60
C LYS A 298 -12.00 -2.20 -17.77
N THR A 299 -12.72 -1.12 -17.52
CA THR A 299 -13.04 -0.10 -18.52
C THR A 299 -11.90 0.90 -18.63
N TYR A 300 -11.49 1.51 -17.52
CA TYR A 300 -10.63 2.69 -17.50
C TYR A 300 -9.17 2.40 -17.16
N GLY A 301 -8.79 1.15 -16.93
CA GLY A 301 -7.44 0.81 -16.45
C GLY A 301 -6.30 1.31 -17.34
N GLU A 302 -6.52 1.53 -18.64
CA GLU A 302 -5.51 2.12 -19.53
C GLU A 302 -5.15 3.56 -19.16
N THR A 303 -6.06 4.31 -18.55
CA THR A 303 -5.80 5.70 -18.11
C THR A 303 -5.01 5.76 -16.79
N VAL A 304 -4.71 4.59 -16.21
CA VAL A 304 -3.89 4.42 -15.00
C VAL A 304 -2.61 3.64 -15.31
N TYR A 305 -2.70 2.50 -15.98
CA TYR A 305 -1.54 1.63 -16.20
C TYR A 305 -0.60 2.18 -17.27
N GLY A 306 0.68 2.29 -16.89
CA GLY A 306 1.73 2.74 -17.81
C GLY A 306 1.61 4.21 -18.18
N THR A 307 0.85 4.99 -17.41
CA THR A 307 0.77 6.44 -17.55
C THR A 307 1.84 7.13 -16.69
N ARG A 308 1.96 8.44 -16.89
CA ARG A 308 2.61 9.40 -15.99
C ARG A 308 1.60 10.48 -15.63
N ALA A 309 1.93 11.33 -14.65
CA ALA A 309 1.20 12.57 -14.40
C ALA A 309 1.09 13.36 -15.71
N GLY A 310 -0.11 13.83 -16.02
CA GLY A 310 -0.33 14.73 -17.15
C GLY A 310 0.24 16.12 -16.84
N GLU A 311 0.37 16.94 -17.89
CA GLU A 311 0.87 18.32 -17.69
C GLU A 311 -0.16 19.26 -17.06
N ILE A 312 -1.44 18.84 -16.98
CA ILE A 312 -2.48 19.60 -16.29
C ILE A 312 -2.44 19.20 -14.81
N ALA A 313 -2.01 20.13 -13.97
CA ALA A 313 -1.90 19.88 -12.54
C ALA A 313 -3.25 19.46 -11.93
N PRO A 314 -3.25 18.55 -10.93
CA PRO A 314 -4.46 18.21 -10.19
C PRO A 314 -5.12 19.46 -9.59
N GLY A 315 -6.45 19.47 -9.57
CA GLY A 315 -7.25 20.56 -9.02
C GLY A 315 -8.57 20.08 -8.46
N ALA A 316 -9.43 21.01 -8.05
CA ALA A 316 -10.72 20.66 -7.46
C ALA A 316 -11.66 19.93 -8.45
N TRP A 317 -11.44 20.09 -9.75
CA TRP A 317 -12.15 19.40 -10.83
C TRP A 317 -11.74 17.92 -10.98
N GLY A 318 -10.53 17.56 -10.55
CA GLY A 318 -9.95 16.25 -10.78
C GLY A 318 -8.45 16.27 -11.11
N VAL A 319 -8.03 15.41 -12.03
CA VAL A 319 -6.61 15.14 -12.29
C VAL A 319 -6.35 14.71 -13.72
N SER A 320 -5.11 14.82 -14.21
CA SER A 320 -4.72 14.31 -15.52
C SER A 320 -3.61 13.26 -15.47
N THR A 321 -3.66 12.30 -16.39
CA THR A 321 -2.59 11.32 -16.66
C THR A 321 -2.24 11.32 -18.14
N ARG A 322 -1.03 10.89 -18.51
CA ARG A 322 -0.56 10.89 -19.91
C ARG A 322 0.10 9.57 -20.28
N LYS A 323 -0.14 9.14 -21.53
CA LYS A 323 0.52 8.00 -22.17
C LYS A 323 0.81 8.33 -23.64
N GLY A 324 2.06 8.67 -23.94
CA GLY A 324 2.44 9.19 -25.27
C GLY A 324 1.67 10.48 -25.59
N ASP A 325 1.02 10.51 -26.76
CA ASP A 325 0.21 11.65 -27.23
C ASP A 325 -1.21 11.68 -26.65
N ARG A 326 -1.57 10.72 -25.77
CA ARG A 326 -2.89 10.65 -25.14
C ARG A 326 -2.81 11.26 -23.74
N LEU A 327 -3.57 12.32 -23.53
CA LEU A 327 -3.79 12.95 -22.23
C LEU A 327 -5.19 12.58 -21.74
N PHE A 328 -5.28 11.93 -20.60
CA PHE A 328 -6.55 11.56 -19.97
C PHE A 328 -6.86 12.57 -18.89
N VAL A 329 -8.01 13.22 -19.02
CA VAL A 329 -8.56 14.18 -18.06
C VAL A 329 -9.62 13.44 -17.25
N HIS A 330 -9.33 13.17 -15.98
CA HIS A 330 -10.23 12.54 -15.03
C HIS A 330 -11.04 13.63 -14.33
N VAL A 331 -12.29 13.84 -14.76
CA VAL A 331 -13.18 14.83 -14.16
C VAL A 331 -13.92 14.16 -13.00
N LEU A 332 -13.48 14.47 -11.78
CA LEU A 332 -13.98 13.88 -10.53
C LEU A 332 -15.06 14.73 -9.87
N ARG A 333 -15.07 16.03 -10.18
CA ARG A 333 -16.08 16.98 -9.73
C ARG A 333 -16.40 17.96 -10.85
N ARG A 334 -17.68 18.19 -11.06
CA ARG A 334 -18.20 19.12 -12.05
C ARG A 334 -18.87 20.30 -11.36
N ASP A 335 -18.37 21.49 -11.63
CA ASP A 335 -18.91 22.75 -11.11
C ASP A 335 -19.75 23.52 -12.16
N GLY A 336 -19.84 23.01 -13.39
CA GLY A 336 -20.61 23.60 -14.50
C GLY A 336 -20.51 22.81 -15.80
N ASP A 337 -21.05 23.36 -16.89
CA ASP A 337 -21.08 22.69 -18.21
C ASP A 337 -19.78 22.89 -19.01
N THR A 338 -18.86 23.70 -18.52
CA THR A 338 -17.58 23.94 -19.19
C THR A 338 -16.44 23.77 -18.20
N LEU A 339 -15.42 23.01 -18.58
CA LEU A 339 -14.19 22.84 -17.83
C LEU A 339 -13.03 23.44 -18.63
N SER A 340 -12.50 24.56 -18.15
CA SER A 340 -11.32 25.21 -18.71
C SER A 340 -10.06 24.75 -17.99
N LEU A 341 -9.08 24.24 -18.75
CA LEU A 341 -7.85 23.66 -18.22
C LEU A 341 -6.62 24.34 -18.82
N PRO A 342 -5.59 24.66 -18.01
CA PRO A 342 -4.34 25.18 -18.53
C PRO A 342 -3.63 24.11 -19.34
N LEU A 343 -3.30 24.42 -20.60
CA LEU A 343 -2.57 23.52 -21.48
C LEU A 343 -1.72 24.35 -22.45
N THR A 344 -0.41 24.32 -22.27
CA THR A 344 0.55 25.09 -23.08
C THR A 344 1.39 24.17 -23.96
N GLY A 345 1.73 24.63 -25.16
CA GLY A 345 2.74 23.98 -26.00
C GLY A 345 2.34 22.64 -26.63
N GLY A 346 1.04 22.41 -26.86
CA GLY A 346 0.55 21.21 -27.55
C GLY A 346 -0.65 21.50 -28.45
N VAL A 347 -0.80 20.72 -29.52
CA VAL A 347 -1.96 20.83 -30.43
C VAL A 347 -2.98 19.77 -30.06
N VAL A 348 -4.11 20.20 -29.49
CA VAL A 348 -5.27 19.33 -29.21
C VAL A 348 -5.98 19.01 -30.53
N ARG A 349 -5.98 17.74 -30.93
CA ARG A 349 -6.57 17.26 -32.19
C ARG A 349 -7.99 16.75 -32.05
N SER A 350 -8.30 16.17 -30.89
CA SER A 350 -9.61 15.58 -30.61
C SER A 350 -9.81 15.50 -29.11
N ALA A 351 -11.06 15.58 -28.68
CA ALA A 351 -11.50 15.25 -27.34
C ALA A 351 -12.66 14.26 -27.43
N VAL A 352 -12.54 13.13 -26.73
CA VAL A 352 -13.58 12.09 -26.71
C VAL A 352 -13.74 11.53 -25.31
N ARG A 353 -14.96 11.12 -24.95
CA ARG A 353 -15.19 10.31 -23.76
C ARG A 353 -14.47 8.98 -23.89
N PHE A 354 -13.76 8.56 -22.85
CA PHE A 354 -12.91 7.37 -22.92
C PHE A 354 -13.71 6.09 -23.15
N ALA A 355 -14.85 5.93 -22.46
CA ALA A 355 -15.61 4.69 -22.41
C ALA A 355 -16.35 4.34 -23.71
N ASP A 356 -16.98 5.32 -24.35
CA ASP A 356 -17.84 5.14 -25.53
C ASP A 356 -17.31 5.85 -26.78
N ARG A 357 -16.20 6.61 -26.65
CA ARG A 357 -15.58 7.41 -27.72
C ARG A 357 -16.49 8.50 -28.29
N ALA A 358 -17.56 8.88 -27.59
CA ALA A 358 -18.39 10.01 -27.99
C ALA A 358 -17.56 11.30 -28.02
N GLU A 359 -17.75 12.12 -29.05
CA GLU A 359 -17.05 13.40 -29.19
C GLU A 359 -17.43 14.36 -28.06
N VAL A 360 -16.42 15.05 -27.53
CA VAL A 360 -16.58 16.11 -26.53
C VAL A 360 -16.23 17.42 -27.24
N PRO A 361 -17.18 18.35 -27.43
CA PRO A 361 -16.87 19.65 -28.01
C PRO A 361 -15.81 20.37 -27.17
N PHE A 362 -14.85 21.00 -27.84
CA PHE A 362 -13.78 21.74 -27.17
C PHE A 362 -13.35 22.97 -27.96
N SER A 363 -12.80 23.95 -27.25
CA SER A 363 -12.13 25.11 -27.83
C SER A 363 -10.71 25.23 -27.30
N VAL A 364 -9.79 25.72 -28.14
CA VAL A 364 -8.37 25.88 -27.81
C VAL A 364 -8.03 27.36 -27.86
N ALA A 365 -7.42 27.85 -26.78
CA ALA A 365 -6.78 29.16 -26.72
C ALA A 365 -5.25 28.97 -26.63
N THR A 366 -4.51 30.07 -26.58
CA THR A 366 -3.03 30.05 -26.58
C THR A 366 -2.43 29.20 -25.45
N ASP A 367 -3.07 29.19 -24.28
CA ASP A 367 -2.58 28.58 -23.04
C ASP A 367 -3.60 27.69 -22.32
N SER A 368 -4.73 27.39 -22.97
CA SER A 368 -5.81 26.63 -22.35
C SER A 368 -6.67 25.86 -23.36
N VAL A 369 -7.31 24.81 -22.86
CA VAL A 369 -8.36 24.06 -23.55
C VAL A 369 -9.63 24.10 -22.71
N SER A 370 -10.77 24.37 -23.35
CA SER A 370 -12.08 24.32 -22.68
C SER A 370 -12.89 23.16 -23.24
N LEU A 371 -13.38 22.30 -22.35
CA LEU A 371 -14.18 21.11 -22.67
C LEU A 371 -15.65 21.37 -22.33
N ASP A 372 -16.55 21.05 -23.25
CA ASP A 372 -18.00 21.06 -23.02
C ASP A 372 -18.46 19.75 -22.39
N LEU A 373 -18.95 19.84 -21.15
CA LEU A 373 -19.40 18.72 -20.34
C LEU A 373 -20.92 18.55 -20.36
N SER A 374 -21.67 19.38 -21.10
CA SER A 374 -23.15 19.37 -21.11
C SER A 374 -23.74 18.00 -21.48
N GLY A 375 -23.08 17.26 -22.37
CA GLY A 375 -23.47 15.91 -22.79
C GLY A 375 -22.96 14.76 -21.90
N ILE A 376 -22.26 15.05 -20.80
CA ILE A 376 -21.68 14.05 -19.89
C ILE A 376 -22.54 13.97 -18.61
N PRO A 377 -22.92 12.77 -18.13
CA PRO A 377 -23.67 12.63 -16.89
C PRO A 377 -22.91 13.19 -15.68
N ALA A 378 -23.59 13.96 -14.83
CA ALA A 378 -22.96 14.63 -13.68
C ALA A 378 -22.70 13.71 -12.48
N ASP A 379 -23.27 12.51 -12.47
CA ASP A 379 -23.19 11.52 -11.39
C ASP A 379 -22.16 10.42 -11.63
N GLU A 380 -21.40 10.49 -12.73
CA GLU A 380 -20.29 9.57 -12.97
C GLU A 380 -19.20 9.74 -11.90
N ILE A 381 -18.73 8.61 -11.36
CA ILE A 381 -17.64 8.60 -10.37
C ILE A 381 -16.38 9.27 -10.94
N ASP A 382 -16.07 9.00 -12.20
CA ASP A 382 -14.93 9.57 -12.91
C ASP A 382 -15.28 9.68 -14.39
N SER A 383 -15.51 10.91 -14.85
CA SER A 383 -15.75 11.22 -16.26
C SER A 383 -14.41 11.41 -16.96
N VAL A 384 -13.92 10.34 -17.59
CA VAL A 384 -12.62 10.34 -18.25
C VAL A 384 -12.73 10.82 -19.70
N ILE A 385 -12.07 11.93 -20.01
CA ILE A 385 -11.98 12.51 -21.36
C ILE A 385 -10.56 12.29 -21.89
N GLU A 386 -10.44 11.68 -23.06
CA GLU A 386 -9.17 11.51 -23.77
C GLU A 386 -8.96 12.66 -24.75
N LEU A 387 -7.87 13.40 -24.55
CA LEU A 387 -7.36 14.40 -25.48
C LEU A 387 -6.20 13.80 -26.27
N SER A 388 -6.25 13.92 -27.60
CA SER A 388 -5.09 13.66 -28.46
C SER A 388 -4.27 14.95 -28.56
N VAL A 389 -3.12 14.98 -27.89
CA VAL A 389 -2.27 16.17 -27.76
C VAL A 389 -0.86 15.86 -28.28
N ARG A 390 -0.58 16.34 -29.49
CA ARG A 390 0.76 16.23 -30.09
C ARG A 390 1.65 17.35 -29.57
N ARG A 391 2.82 16.98 -29.07
CA ARG A 391 3.90 17.92 -28.72
C ARG A 391 4.70 18.32 -29.94
#